data_AF-A0A314L820-F1
#
_entry.id   AF-A0A314L820-F1
#
_cell.length_a   1.000
_cell.length_b   1.000
_cell.length_c   1.000
_cell.angle_alpha   90.00
_cell.angle_beta   90.00
_cell.angle_gamma   90.00
#
_symmetry.space_group_name_H-M   'P 1'
#
loop_
_entity.id
_entity.type
_entity.pdbx_description
1 polymer ?
#
loop_
_entity_poly.entity_id
_entity_poly.type
_entity_poly.pdbx_seq_one_letter_code
_entity_poly.pdbx_strand_id
1 'polypeptide(L)'
;MDPSATTSSPRQPFTATAKKKKKKTTAQTLSHDVLCIIFSFLDLFQLIRCSAVSTSWRKAINKLKLNQTEYFKQRHNDPNGLQDASFSQRSLSEQAEQLAMERHALALQRAPASVIQWKGHSVGVNQCRMKMGKVLTGVGDKVMRLWSAESCKCLDEYFLVDKAPLVDFDFDEGKVVGLVGTRICIWNRTETRNVFSSRENLFTKGLCMRYVDPEAVIGCEDGKVRVFDLYSRKCSQIIKMHEGPVTCLAFTDDQLLVSGSSLGTLSLSDLSSDQRVVLLGSTFSAGIKTLCFNPSSYMVFAGSTAGNVSCWDLRKTNRTLWETRVSPNVVYSMHHLRNDTSTLVVGGIDGVLRIVDQVTGEVISRCIMDDRSTVLHRSTERFGTVQIESRKLKRISEDDRIDLMPRASRPQITCLAVGMEKVVTTHNDKHIRVWKFRK
;
A
#
# COMPACT_ATOMS: atom_id res chain seq x y z
N MET A 1 22.69 42.02 68.09
CA MET A 1 23.16 40.98 69.02
C MET A 1 21.98 40.07 69.28
N ASP A 2 22.15 38.79 68.94
CA ASP A 2 21.35 37.61 69.30
C ASP A 2 20.80 37.64 70.74
N PRO A 3 19.73 36.88 71.12
CA PRO A 3 19.68 35.43 70.86
C PRO A 3 18.31 34.70 70.77
N SER A 4 18.46 33.42 70.43
CA SER A 4 17.74 32.25 70.96
C SER A 4 16.56 31.67 70.16
N ALA A 5 16.82 30.45 69.70
CA ALA A 5 15.90 29.49 69.12
C ALA A 5 15.02 28.81 70.19
N THR A 6 13.86 28.30 69.80
CA THR A 6 13.31 27.03 70.31
C THR A 6 12.27 26.43 69.34
N THR A 7 12.66 25.30 68.74
CA THR A 7 11.92 24.03 68.56
C THR A 7 10.39 24.01 68.44
N SER A 8 9.87 23.46 67.33
CA SER A 8 8.81 22.43 67.35
C SER A 8 8.67 21.69 66.00
N SER A 9 8.41 20.39 66.09
CA SER A 9 7.96 19.48 65.02
C SER A 9 6.69 18.76 65.54
N PRO A 10 6.03 17.84 64.82
CA PRO A 10 5.40 17.90 63.49
C PRO A 10 3.90 17.47 63.56
N ARG A 11 3.06 17.68 62.52
CA ARG A 11 1.85 16.84 62.25
C ARG A 11 1.16 17.10 60.90
N GLN A 12 1.34 16.12 60.01
CA GLN A 12 0.49 15.50 58.97
C GLN A 12 -0.53 16.25 58.08
N PRO A 13 -0.79 15.73 56.86
CA PRO A 13 -1.37 16.44 55.73
C PRO A 13 -2.87 16.20 55.53
N PHE A 14 -3.60 17.25 55.15
CA PHE A 14 -4.98 17.15 54.67
C PHE A 14 -5.03 16.46 53.30
N THR A 15 -5.73 15.32 53.25
CA THR A 15 -6.13 14.63 52.03
C THR A 15 -7.52 15.08 51.63
N ALA A 16 -7.65 15.67 50.43
CA ALA A 16 -8.94 15.82 49.75
C ALA A 16 -8.71 15.72 48.24
N THR A 17 -8.71 14.50 47.70
CA THR A 17 -8.73 14.25 46.26
C THR A 17 -10.17 14.34 45.76
N ALA A 18 -10.51 15.46 45.12
CA ALA A 18 -11.75 15.61 44.37
C ALA A 18 -11.77 14.65 43.17
N LYS A 19 -12.55 13.57 43.24
CA LYS A 19 -12.84 12.69 42.09
C LYS A 19 -13.64 13.46 41.04
N LYS A 20 -12.96 13.93 39.97
CA LYS A 20 -13.63 14.40 38.73
C LYS A 20 -14.43 13.24 38.11
N LYS A 21 -15.76 13.27 38.24
CA LYS A 21 -16.66 12.40 37.46
C LYS A 21 -16.48 12.71 35.97
N LYS A 22 -15.95 11.77 35.18
CA LYS A 22 -15.94 11.84 33.70
C LYS A 22 -17.39 11.90 33.20
N LYS A 23 -17.77 12.98 32.51
CA LYS A 23 -19.03 13.06 31.76
C LYS A 23 -19.02 11.95 30.69
N LYS A 24 -20.00 11.04 30.73
CA LYS A 24 -20.22 10.03 29.67
C LYS A 24 -20.60 10.77 28.39
N THR A 25 -19.98 10.41 27.27
CA THR A 25 -20.34 10.96 25.95
C THR A 25 -21.72 10.44 25.53
N THR A 26 -22.49 11.23 24.77
CA THR A 26 -23.85 10.90 24.29
C THR A 26 -23.96 9.57 23.54
N ALA A 27 -22.84 9.08 22.97
CA ALA A 27 -22.79 7.81 22.26
C ALA A 27 -22.57 6.58 23.17
N GLN A 28 -22.19 6.77 24.44
CA GLN A 28 -22.10 5.69 25.45
C GLN A 28 -23.45 5.38 26.12
N THR A 29 -24.46 6.23 25.91
CA THR A 29 -25.83 6.09 26.41
C THR A 29 -26.80 5.47 25.40
N LEU A 30 -26.35 5.18 24.17
CA LEU A 30 -27.15 4.54 23.14
C LEU A 30 -27.41 3.06 23.49
N SER A 31 -28.62 2.57 23.18
CA SER A 31 -28.96 1.16 23.37
C SER A 31 -28.13 0.26 22.45
N HIS A 32 -27.94 -0.99 22.86
CA HIS A 32 -27.12 -1.95 22.12
C HIS A 32 -27.63 -2.17 20.69
N ASP A 33 -28.95 -2.14 20.47
CA ASP A 33 -29.54 -2.37 19.16
C ASP A 33 -29.33 -1.18 18.21
N VAL A 34 -29.40 0.05 18.73
CA VAL A 34 -29.09 1.25 17.95
C VAL A 34 -27.61 1.30 17.58
N LEU A 35 -26.71 0.88 18.49
CA LEU A 35 -25.29 0.74 18.18
C LEU A 35 -25.05 -0.30 17.08
N CYS A 36 -25.73 -1.45 17.11
CA CYS A 36 -25.64 -2.46 16.05
C CYS A 36 -26.13 -1.91 14.70
N ILE A 37 -27.23 -1.15 14.67
CA ILE A 37 -27.72 -0.52 13.45
C ILE A 37 -26.69 0.48 12.92
N ILE A 38 -26.14 1.36 13.76
CA ILE A 38 -25.11 2.33 13.36
C ILE A 38 -23.86 1.62 12.83
N PHE A 39 -23.41 0.58 13.52
CA PHE A 39 -22.25 -0.22 13.12
C PHE A 39 -22.48 -1.03 11.85
N SER A 40 -23.74 -1.38 11.50
CA SER A 40 -24.04 -2.05 10.24
C SER A 40 -23.69 -1.23 8.99
N PHE A 41 -23.63 0.11 9.12
CA PHE A 41 -23.31 1.04 8.03
C PHE A 41 -21.81 1.38 7.95
N LEU A 42 -20.99 0.86 8.86
CA LEU A 42 -19.55 1.13 8.93
C LEU A 42 -18.75 0.04 8.24
N ASP A 43 -17.64 0.44 7.63
CA ASP A 43 -16.67 -0.49 7.05
C ASP A 43 -15.90 -1.27 8.14
N LEU A 44 -15.23 -2.36 7.77
CA LEU A 44 -14.51 -3.25 8.69
C LEU A 44 -13.43 -2.51 9.49
N PHE A 45 -12.77 -1.51 8.89
CA PHE A 45 -11.70 -0.75 9.54
C PHE A 45 -12.24 0.27 10.54
N GLN A 46 -13.36 0.92 10.23
CA GLN A 46 -14.10 1.78 11.15
C GLN A 46 -14.65 0.95 12.32
N LEU A 47 -15.13 -0.27 12.06
CA LEU A 47 -15.54 -1.20 13.12
C LEU A 47 -14.38 -1.59 14.04
N ILE A 48 -13.19 -1.86 13.50
CA ILE A 48 -11.99 -2.15 14.31
C ILE A 48 -11.65 -0.94 15.20
N ARG A 49 -11.67 0.28 14.65
CA ARG A 49 -11.45 1.51 15.44
C ARG A 49 -12.52 1.71 16.51
N CYS A 50 -13.80 1.48 16.19
CA CYS A 50 -14.91 1.54 17.13
C CYS A 50 -14.79 0.49 18.26
N SER A 51 -14.18 -0.67 17.99
CA SER A 51 -13.97 -1.73 18.99
C SER A 51 -12.94 -1.37 20.06
N ALA A 52 -12.08 -0.37 19.78
CA ALA A 52 -11.08 0.17 20.71
C ALA A 52 -11.64 1.27 21.62
N VAL A 53 -12.84 1.81 21.31
CA VAL A 53 -13.43 2.96 22.03
C VAL A 53 -14.04 2.54 23.38
N SER A 54 -14.70 1.38 23.44
CA SER A 54 -15.38 0.90 24.65
C SER A 54 -15.62 -0.61 24.61
N THR A 55 -15.67 -1.24 25.78
CA THR A 55 -16.07 -2.65 25.94
C THR A 55 -17.52 -2.90 25.51
N SER A 56 -18.42 -1.92 25.67
CA SER A 56 -19.81 -2.00 25.18
C SER A 56 -19.89 -2.01 23.65
N TRP A 57 -19.09 -1.17 22.99
CA TRP A 57 -19.02 -1.10 21.53
C TRP A 57 -18.42 -2.38 20.96
N ARG A 58 -17.38 -2.91 21.60
CA ARG A 58 -16.78 -4.20 21.25
C ARG A 58 -17.80 -5.34 21.32
N LYS A 59 -18.63 -5.41 22.36
CA LYS A 59 -19.71 -6.41 22.46
C LYS A 59 -20.74 -6.28 21.34
N ALA A 60 -21.14 -5.06 21.01
CA ALA A 60 -22.10 -4.80 19.92
C ALA A 60 -21.54 -5.17 18.54
N ILE A 61 -20.27 -4.88 18.29
CA ILE A 61 -19.57 -5.24 17.06
C ILE A 61 -19.43 -6.76 16.94
N ASN A 62 -19.10 -7.46 18.04
CA ASN A 62 -18.99 -8.93 18.02
C ASN A 62 -20.34 -9.60 17.73
N LYS A 63 -21.45 -9.08 18.30
CA LYS A 63 -22.81 -9.55 17.99
C LYS A 63 -23.19 -9.30 16.53
N LEU A 64 -22.82 -8.14 15.99
CA LEU A 64 -23.00 -7.82 14.57
C LEU A 64 -22.23 -8.80 13.67
N LYS A 65 -20.95 -9.08 14.00
CA LYS A 65 -20.11 -10.03 13.26
C LYS A 65 -20.72 -11.44 13.28
N LEU A 66 -21.21 -11.91 14.42
CA LEU A 66 -21.93 -13.19 14.57
C LEU A 66 -23.19 -13.25 13.69
N ASN A 67 -24.00 -12.19 13.67
CA ASN A 67 -25.20 -12.16 12.85
C ASN A 67 -24.89 -12.10 11.35
N GLN A 68 -23.82 -11.39 10.96
CA GLN A 68 -23.35 -11.36 9.58
C GLN A 68 -22.84 -12.74 9.15
N THR A 69 -22.01 -13.40 9.97
CA THR A 69 -21.52 -14.75 9.64
C THR A 69 -22.65 -15.76 9.54
N GLU A 70 -23.65 -15.73 10.43
CA GLU A 70 -24.84 -16.61 10.33
C GLU A 70 -25.70 -16.30 9.09
N TYR A 71 -25.92 -15.02 8.78
CA TYR A 71 -26.65 -14.62 7.57
C TYR A 71 -25.93 -15.07 6.29
N PHE A 72 -24.59 -15.01 6.25
CA PHE A 72 -23.80 -15.46 5.10
C PHE A 72 -23.68 -16.99 5.01
N LYS A 73 -23.59 -17.71 6.15
CA LYS A 73 -23.71 -19.18 6.19
C LYS A 73 -25.04 -19.65 5.58
N GLN A 74 -26.14 -18.98 5.92
CA GLN A 74 -27.46 -19.29 5.35
C GLN A 74 -27.54 -19.00 3.84
N ARG A 75 -26.77 -18.03 3.34
CA ARG A 75 -26.76 -17.66 1.92
C ARG A 75 -25.84 -18.54 1.06
N HIS A 76 -24.82 -19.17 1.65
CA HIS A 76 -23.92 -20.12 0.99
C HIS A 76 -24.29 -21.59 1.17
N ASN A 77 -25.34 -21.90 1.96
CA ASN A 77 -26.03 -23.18 1.90
C ASN A 77 -26.88 -23.26 0.60
N ASP A 78 -26.19 -23.24 -0.54
CA ASP A 78 -26.73 -23.73 -1.81
C ASP A 78 -26.56 -25.27 -1.79
N PRO A 79 -27.60 -26.06 -2.05
CA PRO A 79 -27.55 -27.53 -1.88
C PRO A 79 -26.56 -28.27 -2.80
N ASN A 80 -25.87 -27.57 -3.70
CA ASN A 80 -24.89 -28.14 -4.65
C ASN A 80 -23.43 -27.63 -4.46
N GLY A 81 -23.12 -26.86 -3.41
CA GLY A 81 -21.76 -26.40 -3.13
C GLY A 81 -21.02 -27.29 -2.13
N LEU A 82 -19.84 -27.79 -2.50
CA LEU A 82 -18.96 -28.60 -1.64
C LEU A 82 -18.75 -27.95 -0.27
N GLN A 83 -19.11 -28.67 0.79
CA GLN A 83 -18.86 -28.28 2.17
C GLN A 83 -17.34 -28.20 2.43
N ASP A 84 -16.80 -27.01 2.64
CA ASP A 84 -15.43 -26.85 3.09
C ASP A 84 -15.38 -26.99 4.63
N ALA A 85 -15.14 -28.22 5.10
CA ALA A 85 -15.08 -28.56 6.53
C ALA A 85 -14.05 -27.72 7.32
N SER A 86 -13.08 -27.10 6.63
CA SER A 86 -12.06 -26.22 7.19
C SER A 86 -12.60 -24.86 7.68
N PHE A 87 -13.79 -24.46 7.23
CA PHE A 87 -14.39 -23.17 7.60
C PHE A 87 -14.89 -23.15 9.05
N SER A 88 -15.23 -24.32 9.61
CA SER A 88 -15.80 -24.47 10.96
C SER A 88 -14.78 -24.42 12.10
N GLN A 89 -13.49 -24.69 11.82
CA GLN A 89 -12.41 -24.73 12.82
C GLN A 89 -11.65 -23.40 13.00
N ARG A 90 -11.89 -22.40 12.14
CA ARG A 90 -11.16 -21.13 12.14
C ARG A 90 -11.70 -20.13 13.15
N SER A 91 -10.84 -19.23 13.63
CA SER A 91 -11.25 -18.18 14.56
C SER A 91 -12.23 -17.20 13.89
N LEU A 92 -13.13 -16.58 14.67
CA LEU A 92 -14.08 -15.57 14.15
C LEU A 92 -13.39 -14.37 13.47
N SER A 93 -12.12 -14.09 13.79
CA SER A 93 -11.34 -13.04 13.14
C SER A 93 -10.89 -13.46 11.74
N GLU A 94 -10.35 -14.67 11.60
CA GLU A 94 -9.93 -15.24 10.32
C GLU A 94 -11.10 -15.35 9.33
N GLN A 95 -12.27 -15.80 9.81
CA GLN A 95 -13.48 -15.86 8.99
C GLN A 95 -13.91 -14.46 8.50
N ALA A 96 -13.85 -13.45 9.36
CA ALA A 96 -14.21 -12.08 8.99
C ALA A 96 -13.20 -11.47 8.00
N GLU A 97 -11.91 -11.79 8.15
CA GLU A 97 -10.85 -11.37 7.24
C GLU A 97 -11.02 -12.01 5.86
N GLN A 98 -11.25 -13.33 5.80
CA GLN A 98 -11.52 -14.03 4.55
C GLN A 98 -12.73 -13.44 3.82
N LEU A 99 -13.85 -13.23 4.53
CA LEU A 99 -15.05 -12.62 3.94
C LEU A 99 -14.77 -11.20 3.44
N ALA A 100 -13.95 -10.42 4.14
CA ALA A 100 -13.54 -9.10 3.70
C ALA A 100 -12.75 -9.19 2.39
N MET A 101 -11.79 -10.13 2.27
CA MET A 101 -11.00 -10.34 1.05
C MET A 101 -11.87 -10.80 -0.12
N GLU A 102 -12.81 -11.71 0.09
CA GLU A 102 -13.76 -12.13 -0.96
C GLU A 102 -14.61 -10.96 -1.45
N ARG A 103 -15.09 -10.11 -0.54
CA ARG A 103 -15.83 -8.89 -0.89
C ARG A 103 -14.95 -7.90 -1.65
N HIS A 104 -13.69 -7.75 -1.24
CA HIS A 104 -12.72 -6.90 -1.92
C HIS A 104 -12.49 -7.37 -3.36
N ALA A 105 -12.23 -8.67 -3.55
CA ALA A 105 -12.02 -9.28 -4.86
C ALA A 105 -13.24 -9.09 -5.76
N LEU A 106 -14.44 -9.41 -5.26
CA LEU A 106 -15.69 -9.22 -6.01
C LEU A 106 -15.95 -7.75 -6.35
N ALA A 107 -15.60 -6.81 -5.46
CA ALA A 107 -15.75 -5.39 -5.72
C ALA A 107 -14.86 -4.92 -6.87
N LEU A 108 -13.58 -5.31 -6.88
CA LEU A 108 -12.68 -5.03 -8.00
C LEU A 108 -13.24 -5.64 -9.30
N GLN A 109 -13.68 -6.89 -9.25
CA GLN A 109 -14.13 -7.62 -10.43
C GLN A 109 -15.46 -7.13 -11.03
N ARG A 110 -16.46 -6.75 -10.21
CA ARG A 110 -17.84 -6.53 -10.72
C ARG A 110 -18.48 -5.23 -10.28
N ALA A 111 -18.02 -4.58 -9.21
CA ALA A 111 -18.72 -3.43 -8.66
C ALA A 111 -18.62 -2.20 -9.59
N PRO A 112 -19.64 -1.33 -9.60
CA PRO A 112 -19.51 -0.02 -10.20
C PRO A 112 -18.41 0.77 -9.47
N ALA A 113 -17.70 1.60 -10.22
CA ALA A 113 -16.58 2.34 -9.67
C ALA A 113 -16.60 3.80 -10.12
N SER A 114 -16.11 4.64 -9.21
CA SER A 114 -15.90 6.06 -9.44
C SER A 114 -14.42 6.37 -9.27
N VAL A 115 -13.88 7.18 -10.18
CA VAL A 115 -12.50 7.66 -10.10
C VAL A 115 -12.53 9.06 -9.53
N ILE A 116 -12.02 9.20 -8.32
CA ILE A 116 -11.84 10.49 -7.68
C ILE A 116 -10.46 11.01 -8.06
N GLN A 117 -10.42 12.19 -8.67
CA GLN A 117 -9.20 12.85 -9.10
C GLN A 117 -9.09 14.20 -8.40
N TRP A 118 -7.90 14.52 -7.89
CA TRP A 118 -7.60 15.86 -7.39
C TRP A 118 -6.17 16.23 -7.75
N LYS A 119 -5.90 17.54 -7.78
CA LYS A 119 -4.55 18.05 -8.00
C LYS A 119 -3.74 17.87 -6.72
N GLY A 120 -2.77 16.96 -6.74
CA GLY A 120 -1.91 16.67 -5.59
C GLY A 120 -0.58 17.42 -5.64
N HIS A 121 -0.06 17.69 -6.84
CA HIS A 121 1.29 18.21 -7.01
C HIS A 121 1.35 19.37 -8.01
N SER A 122 2.45 20.11 -7.98
CA SER A 122 2.64 21.26 -8.89
C SER A 122 3.25 20.83 -10.22
N VAL A 123 3.99 19.72 -10.24
CA VAL A 123 4.56 19.01 -11.39
C VAL A 123 3.98 17.58 -11.43
N GLY A 124 4.37 16.80 -12.44
CA GLY A 124 3.92 15.43 -12.66
C GLY A 124 4.36 14.48 -11.55
N VAL A 125 3.47 13.61 -11.08
CA VAL A 125 3.74 12.61 -10.05
C VAL A 125 3.91 11.25 -10.72
N ASN A 126 5.00 10.57 -10.39
CA ASN A 126 5.32 9.29 -10.99
C ASN A 126 5.18 8.10 -10.05
N GLN A 127 5.19 8.31 -8.73
CA GLN A 127 5.13 7.21 -7.75
C GLN A 127 4.12 7.45 -6.64
N CYS A 128 3.49 6.35 -6.22
CA CYS A 128 2.65 6.29 -5.02
C CYS A 128 2.88 4.99 -4.24
N ARG A 129 2.80 5.08 -2.92
CA ARG A 129 2.78 3.93 -2.00
C ARG A 129 1.61 4.09 -1.06
N MET A 130 0.90 3.00 -0.77
CA MET A 130 -0.21 3.01 0.18
C MET A 130 0.06 2.04 1.32
N LYS A 131 -0.05 2.53 2.56
CA LYS A 131 0.04 1.73 3.79
C LYS A 131 -0.93 2.31 4.82
N MET A 132 -1.64 1.44 5.55
CA MET A 132 -2.63 1.82 6.58
C MET A 132 -3.66 2.88 6.15
N GLY A 133 -4.16 2.82 4.90
CA GLY A 133 -5.14 3.79 4.39
C GLY A 133 -4.58 5.18 4.07
N LYS A 134 -3.27 5.40 4.27
CA LYS A 134 -2.55 6.62 3.88
C LYS A 134 -1.79 6.39 2.59
N VAL A 135 -1.71 7.41 1.75
CA VAL A 135 -1.03 7.36 0.45
C VAL A 135 0.11 8.36 0.47
N LEU A 136 1.33 7.88 0.30
CA LEU A 136 2.48 8.73 0.08
C LEU A 136 2.72 8.84 -1.43
N THR A 137 2.88 10.08 -1.90
CA THR A 137 3.06 10.39 -3.33
C THR A 137 4.29 11.26 -3.52
N GLY A 138 5.01 11.03 -4.62
CA GLY A 138 6.23 11.76 -4.92
C GLY A 138 6.82 11.40 -6.28
N VAL A 139 8.07 11.81 -6.47
CA VAL A 139 8.87 11.67 -7.71
C VAL A 139 8.32 12.55 -8.83
N GLY A 140 8.95 13.72 -8.98
CA GLY A 140 8.67 14.76 -9.99
C GLY A 140 8.56 16.17 -9.40
N ASP A 141 8.01 16.29 -8.19
CA ASP A 141 8.08 17.49 -7.33
C ASP A 141 9.28 17.40 -6.38
N LYS A 142 9.69 18.55 -5.81
CA LYS A 142 10.66 18.61 -4.69
C LYS A 142 10.04 18.27 -3.33
N VAL A 143 8.81 17.73 -3.32
CA VAL A 143 8.02 17.50 -2.12
C VAL A 143 7.35 16.14 -2.23
N MET A 144 7.46 15.34 -1.19
CA MET A 144 6.64 14.15 -1.00
C MET A 144 5.42 14.52 -0.16
N ARG A 145 4.23 14.09 -0.58
CA ARG A 145 2.98 14.42 0.12
C ARG A 145 2.28 13.18 0.59
N LEU A 146 1.87 13.20 1.85
CA LEU A 146 1.08 12.16 2.48
C LEU A 146 -0.40 12.55 2.48
N TRP A 147 -1.25 11.65 2.00
CA TRP A 147 -2.67 11.88 1.83
C TRP A 147 -3.49 10.85 2.60
N SER A 148 -4.70 11.23 2.99
CA SER A 148 -5.74 10.27 3.37
C SER A 148 -6.46 9.78 2.12
N ALA A 149 -6.49 8.46 1.88
CA ALA A 149 -7.21 7.88 0.75
C ALA A 149 -8.74 8.05 0.84
N GLU A 150 -9.26 8.27 2.05
CA GLU A 150 -10.69 8.44 2.30
C GLU A 150 -11.14 9.85 2.00
N SER A 151 -10.49 10.83 2.62
CA SER A 151 -10.86 12.25 2.56
C SER A 151 -10.16 13.03 1.44
N CYS A 152 -9.15 12.43 0.80
CA CYS A 152 -8.31 13.10 -0.22
C CYS A 152 -7.60 14.35 0.31
N LYS A 153 -7.46 14.48 1.64
CA LYS A 153 -6.78 15.61 2.28
C LYS A 153 -5.29 15.34 2.43
N CYS A 154 -4.49 16.39 2.22
CA CYS A 154 -3.07 16.35 2.51
C CYS A 154 -2.88 16.37 4.03
N LEU A 155 -2.19 15.35 4.55
CA LEU A 155 -1.86 15.22 5.97
C LEU A 155 -0.53 15.91 6.25
N ASP A 156 0.52 15.53 5.51
CA ASP A 156 1.89 15.99 5.74
C ASP A 156 2.63 16.23 4.41
N GLU A 157 3.60 17.14 4.45
CA GLU A 157 4.52 17.43 3.34
C GLU A 157 5.97 17.26 3.79
N TYR A 158 6.76 16.51 3.03
CA TYR A 158 8.18 16.26 3.26
C TYR A 158 8.99 16.88 2.13
N PHE A 159 9.72 17.94 2.46
CA PHE A 159 10.52 18.70 1.49
C PHE A 159 11.89 18.04 1.30
N LEU A 160 12.29 17.91 0.04
CA LEU A 160 13.65 17.53 -0.31
C LEU A 160 14.57 18.73 -0.06
N VAL A 161 15.66 18.50 0.68
CA VAL A 161 16.62 19.54 1.06
C VAL A 161 17.53 19.93 -0.11
N ASP A 162 17.73 19.01 -1.07
CA ASP A 162 18.71 19.15 -2.15
C ASP A 162 18.03 19.34 -3.52
N LYS A 163 18.82 19.77 -4.51
CA LYS A 163 18.45 19.80 -5.94
C LYS A 163 18.40 18.41 -6.57
N ALA A 164 18.93 17.39 -5.90
CA ALA A 164 18.95 16.02 -6.40
C ALA A 164 17.53 15.42 -6.55
N PRO A 165 17.28 14.60 -7.59
CA PRO A 165 15.96 14.02 -7.83
C PRO A 165 15.65 12.91 -6.81
N LEU A 166 14.38 12.83 -6.40
CA LEU A 166 13.86 11.67 -5.67
C LEU A 166 13.69 10.50 -6.64
N VAL A 167 14.30 9.36 -6.32
CA VAL A 167 14.29 8.15 -7.14
C VAL A 167 13.16 7.20 -6.72
N ASP A 168 13.10 6.85 -5.45
CA ASP A 168 12.10 5.95 -4.87
C ASP A 168 11.94 6.27 -3.38
N PHE A 169 10.84 5.83 -2.79
CA PHE A 169 10.56 6.05 -1.39
C PHE A 169 9.68 4.95 -0.82
N ASP A 170 9.75 4.81 0.49
CA ASP A 170 8.83 3.98 1.25
C ASP A 170 8.64 4.55 2.66
N PHE A 171 7.63 4.11 3.39
CA PHE A 171 7.28 4.67 4.69
C PHE A 171 6.68 3.63 5.63
N ASP A 172 6.61 3.98 6.91
CA ASP A 172 5.90 3.22 7.93
C ASP A 172 5.05 4.16 8.81
N GLU A 173 4.67 3.71 10.01
CA GLU A 173 3.89 4.53 10.95
C GLU A 173 4.65 5.76 11.44
N GLY A 174 5.96 5.66 11.65
CA GLY A 174 6.79 6.66 12.32
C GLY A 174 7.81 7.37 11.44
N LYS A 175 8.21 6.81 10.30
CA LYS A 175 9.28 7.30 9.43
C LYS A 175 8.84 7.26 7.96
N VAL A 176 9.40 8.18 7.19
CA VAL A 176 9.42 8.15 5.73
C VAL A 176 10.88 8.03 5.31
N VAL A 177 11.19 7.11 4.40
CA VAL A 177 12.53 6.89 3.87
C VAL A 177 12.49 7.15 2.37
N GLY A 178 13.45 7.91 1.86
CA GLY A 178 13.50 8.29 0.45
C GLY A 178 14.93 8.23 -0.08
N LEU A 179 15.07 7.70 -1.29
CA LEU A 179 16.33 7.70 -2.04
C LEU A 179 16.39 8.96 -2.89
N VAL A 180 17.27 9.89 -2.51
CA VAL A 180 17.45 11.20 -3.17
C VAL A 180 18.84 11.24 -3.80
N GLY A 181 18.91 11.09 -5.13
CA GLY A 181 20.16 10.89 -5.85
C GLY A 181 20.91 9.65 -5.36
N THR A 182 22.04 9.84 -4.68
CA THR A 182 22.89 8.80 -4.09
C THR A 182 22.78 8.70 -2.57
N ARG A 183 21.87 9.47 -1.95
CA ARG A 183 21.71 9.55 -0.49
C ARG A 183 20.37 8.97 -0.05
N ILE A 184 20.35 8.37 1.15
CA ILE A 184 19.12 7.99 1.82
C ILE A 184 18.73 9.10 2.77
N CYS A 185 17.51 9.60 2.64
CA CYS A 185 16.90 10.59 3.51
C CYS A 185 15.81 9.94 4.38
N ILE A 186 15.82 10.23 5.68
CA ILE A 186 14.80 9.76 6.62
C ILE A 186 14.09 10.99 7.19
N TRP A 187 12.76 10.96 7.21
CA TRP A 187 11.90 11.96 7.85
C TRP A 187 11.08 11.31 8.96
N ASN A 188 11.12 11.88 10.18
CA ASN A 188 10.23 11.47 11.27
C ASN A 188 8.79 12.02 11.04
N ARG A 189 7.78 11.21 11.35
CA ARG A 189 6.36 11.54 11.22
C ARG A 189 5.74 12.09 12.50
N THR A 190 6.32 11.84 13.68
CA THR A 190 5.76 12.26 14.98
C THR A 190 6.44 13.50 15.56
N GLU A 191 7.71 13.74 15.24
CA GLU A 191 8.49 14.89 15.71
C GLU A 191 8.66 15.97 14.63
N THR A 192 9.13 17.14 15.06
CA THR A 192 9.56 18.23 14.15
C THR A 192 10.56 17.72 13.12
N ARG A 193 10.12 17.67 11.85
CA ARG A 193 10.85 17.61 10.57
C ARG A 193 12.38 17.49 10.68
N ASN A 194 12.89 16.32 11.05
CA ASN A 194 14.32 16.03 10.95
C ASN A 194 14.57 15.24 9.67
N VAL A 195 15.37 15.82 8.76
CA VAL A 195 15.88 15.15 7.57
C VAL A 195 17.24 14.57 7.91
N PHE A 196 17.36 13.24 7.97
CA PHE A 196 18.64 12.57 8.18
C PHE A 196 19.18 12.05 6.86
N SER A 197 20.38 12.49 6.45
CA SER A 197 21.08 11.94 5.28
C SER A 197 22.13 10.90 5.70
N SER A 198 22.20 9.77 5.01
CA SER A 198 23.38 8.88 5.04
C SER A 198 24.56 9.56 4.31
N ARG A 199 25.80 9.36 4.77
CA ARG A 199 27.01 9.96 4.17
C ARG A 199 27.31 9.38 2.77
N GLU A 200 27.96 10.19 1.94
CA GLU A 200 28.03 10.11 0.47
C GLU A 200 28.96 9.01 -0.11
N ASN A 201 28.73 8.69 -1.39
CA ASN A 201 29.57 7.91 -2.34
C ASN A 201 29.67 6.38 -2.22
N LEU A 202 28.62 5.69 -1.76
CA LEU A 202 28.59 4.22 -1.77
C LEU A 202 28.18 3.61 -3.13
N PHE A 203 27.48 4.37 -3.98
CA PHE A 203 27.07 3.94 -5.32
C PHE A 203 26.85 5.14 -6.25
N THR A 204 27.04 4.94 -7.55
CA THR A 204 26.90 5.99 -8.58
C THR A 204 25.44 6.37 -8.81
N LYS A 205 24.54 5.38 -8.88
CA LYS A 205 23.12 5.59 -9.17
C LYS A 205 22.24 4.44 -8.65
N GLY A 206 21.27 4.79 -7.82
CA GLY A 206 20.21 3.88 -7.39
C GLY A 206 18.99 4.01 -8.31
N LEU A 207 18.28 2.92 -8.55
CA LEU A 207 17.12 2.86 -9.46
C LEU A 207 15.82 2.54 -8.73
N CYS A 208 15.90 1.80 -7.62
CA CYS A 208 14.75 1.43 -6.80
C CYS A 208 15.19 1.25 -5.34
N MET A 209 14.23 1.35 -4.42
CA MET A 209 14.46 1.19 -3.00
C MET A 209 13.28 0.48 -2.34
N ARG A 210 13.58 -0.35 -1.33
CA ARG A 210 12.58 -0.86 -0.37
C ARG A 210 13.07 -0.68 1.06
N TYR A 211 12.13 -0.50 1.97
CA TYR A 211 12.40 -0.22 3.37
C TYR A 211 11.64 -1.20 4.26
N VAL A 212 12.36 -1.83 5.18
CA VAL A 212 11.83 -2.65 6.27
C VAL A 212 12.65 -2.32 7.50
N ASP A 213 12.08 -1.65 8.50
CA ASP A 213 12.86 -1.19 9.66
C ASP A 213 13.65 -2.34 10.31
N PRO A 214 14.99 -2.22 10.50
CA PRO A 214 15.83 -1.02 10.34
C PRO A 214 16.53 -0.85 8.98
N GLU A 215 16.30 -1.72 8.02
CA GLU A 215 17.05 -1.82 6.78
C GLU A 215 16.40 -1.08 5.60
N ALA A 216 17.22 -0.36 4.84
CA ALA A 216 16.86 0.17 3.53
C ALA A 216 17.73 -0.51 2.46
N VAL A 217 17.08 -1.07 1.45
CA VAL A 217 17.74 -1.82 0.38
C VAL A 217 17.59 -1.09 -0.93
N ILE A 218 18.71 -0.88 -1.61
CA ILE A 218 18.80 -0.10 -2.85
C ILE A 218 19.29 -1.00 -3.97
N GLY A 219 18.52 -1.02 -5.07
CA GLY A 219 18.93 -1.63 -6.33
C GLY A 219 19.69 -0.60 -7.16
N CYS A 220 20.91 -0.93 -7.56
CA CYS A 220 21.79 -0.01 -8.28
C CYS A 220 21.91 -0.36 -9.78
N GLU A 221 22.39 0.62 -10.55
CA GLU A 221 22.63 0.46 -11.99
C GLU A 221 23.76 -0.54 -12.30
N ASP A 222 24.65 -0.81 -11.33
CA ASP A 222 25.77 -1.75 -11.44
C ASP A 222 25.39 -3.23 -11.20
N GLY A 223 24.09 -3.54 -11.11
CA GLY A 223 23.59 -4.90 -10.87
C GLY A 223 23.75 -5.38 -9.42
N LYS A 224 24.31 -4.54 -8.54
CA LYS A 224 24.45 -4.84 -7.11
C LYS A 224 23.25 -4.28 -6.35
N VAL A 225 22.91 -4.99 -5.29
CA VAL A 225 21.98 -4.53 -4.27
C VAL A 225 22.77 -4.19 -3.02
N ARG A 226 22.49 -3.03 -2.43
CA ARG A 226 23.17 -2.53 -1.22
C ARG A 226 22.15 -2.42 -0.10
N VAL A 227 22.47 -3.03 1.03
CA VAL A 227 21.67 -3.00 2.25
C VAL A 227 22.28 -1.97 3.20
N PHE A 228 21.45 -1.07 3.70
CA PHE A 228 21.82 -0.03 4.64
C PHE A 228 21.05 -0.21 5.93
N ASP A 229 21.76 -0.26 7.05
CA ASP A 229 21.15 -0.16 8.36
C ASP A 229 20.95 1.33 8.68
N LEU A 230 19.69 1.74 8.86
CA LEU A 230 19.32 3.12 9.13
C LEU A 230 19.71 3.59 10.54
N TYR A 231 19.91 2.67 11.50
CA TYR A 231 20.34 3.02 12.85
C TYR A 231 21.85 3.28 12.91
N SER A 232 22.67 2.39 12.36
CA SER A 232 24.12 2.62 12.26
C SER A 232 24.50 3.61 11.14
N ARG A 233 23.58 3.87 10.20
CA ARG A 233 23.77 4.71 9.00
C ARG A 233 24.93 4.23 8.12
N LYS A 234 25.17 2.93 8.09
CA LYS A 234 26.24 2.29 7.32
C LYS A 234 25.66 1.29 6.33
N CYS A 235 26.39 1.07 5.24
CA CYS A 235 26.13 -0.05 4.35
C CYS A 235 26.52 -1.33 5.09
N SER A 236 25.54 -2.18 5.40
CA SER A 236 25.76 -3.46 6.08
C SER A 236 26.23 -4.53 5.10
N GLN A 237 25.65 -4.58 3.89
CA GLN A 237 25.95 -5.60 2.89
C GLN A 237 25.92 -5.05 1.46
N ILE A 238 26.73 -5.66 0.59
CA ILE A 238 26.74 -5.42 -0.86
C ILE A 238 26.65 -6.77 -1.57
N ILE A 239 25.52 -7.01 -2.23
CA ILE A 239 25.19 -8.31 -2.84
C ILE A 239 25.15 -8.15 -4.35
N LYS A 240 25.99 -8.88 -5.09
CA LYS A 240 25.91 -8.93 -6.55
C LYS A 240 24.78 -9.89 -6.95
N MET A 241 23.62 -9.35 -7.31
CA MET A 241 22.45 -10.17 -7.67
C MET A 241 22.28 -10.36 -9.18
N HIS A 242 22.77 -9.41 -9.98
CA HIS A 242 22.58 -9.39 -11.44
C HIS A 242 23.82 -8.87 -12.15
N GLU A 243 23.95 -9.19 -13.44
CA GLU A 243 24.98 -8.63 -14.33
C GLU A 243 24.57 -7.27 -14.94
N GLY A 244 23.29 -6.91 -14.83
CA GLY A 244 22.75 -5.64 -15.33
C GLY A 244 21.90 -4.91 -14.29
N PRO A 245 21.48 -3.67 -14.60
CA PRO A 245 20.76 -2.78 -13.68
C PRO A 245 19.62 -3.44 -12.91
N VAL A 246 19.57 -3.22 -11.59
CA VAL A 246 18.48 -3.70 -10.72
C VAL A 246 17.33 -2.69 -10.76
N THR A 247 16.24 -3.05 -11.40
CA THR A 247 15.13 -2.13 -11.70
C THR A 247 14.03 -2.16 -10.63
N CYS A 248 13.91 -3.25 -9.90
CA CYS A 248 12.87 -3.44 -8.89
C CYS A 248 13.31 -4.43 -7.81
N LEU A 249 12.73 -4.24 -6.62
CA LEU A 249 13.00 -5.03 -5.42
C LEU A 249 11.68 -5.38 -4.71
N ALA A 250 11.64 -6.54 -4.09
CA ALA A 250 10.59 -6.97 -3.17
C ALA A 250 11.20 -7.73 -1.99
N PHE A 251 10.56 -7.61 -0.83
CA PHE A 251 10.94 -8.28 0.40
C PHE A 251 9.90 -9.32 0.77
N THR A 252 10.36 -10.47 1.27
CA THR A 252 9.51 -11.43 1.96
C THR A 252 9.49 -11.14 3.47
N ASP A 253 8.49 -11.69 4.16
CA ASP A 253 8.41 -11.60 5.63
C ASP A 253 9.56 -12.35 6.32
N ASP A 254 10.16 -13.33 5.64
CA ASP A 254 11.32 -14.11 6.10
C ASP A 254 12.67 -13.45 5.76
N GLN A 255 12.69 -12.14 5.46
CA GLN A 255 13.88 -11.38 5.05
C GLN A 255 14.58 -11.85 3.76
N LEU A 256 13.87 -12.62 2.91
CA LEU A 256 14.38 -12.90 1.58
C LEU A 256 14.18 -11.68 0.67
N LEU A 257 15.22 -11.38 -0.09
CA LEU A 257 15.25 -10.30 -1.06
C LEU A 257 15.04 -10.88 -2.47
N VAL A 258 14.00 -10.42 -3.14
CA VAL A 258 13.76 -10.69 -4.56
C VAL A 258 14.11 -9.44 -5.37
N SER A 259 14.92 -9.60 -6.41
CA SER A 259 15.32 -8.51 -7.29
C SER A 259 15.16 -8.87 -8.75
N GLY A 260 14.79 -7.86 -9.55
CA GLY A 260 14.62 -7.99 -10.99
C GLY A 260 15.58 -7.09 -11.76
N SER A 261 16.11 -7.61 -12.86
CA SER A 261 17.05 -6.90 -13.73
C SER A 261 16.39 -6.35 -14.99
N SER A 262 16.99 -5.30 -15.55
CA SER A 262 16.69 -4.86 -16.91
C SER A 262 17.04 -5.90 -17.98
N LEU A 263 17.81 -6.94 -17.64
CA LEU A 263 18.14 -8.06 -18.54
C LEU A 263 17.11 -9.22 -18.49
N GLY A 264 16.03 -9.08 -17.72
CA GLY A 264 14.97 -10.11 -17.67
C GLY A 264 15.19 -11.21 -16.64
N THR A 265 16.25 -11.11 -15.82
CA THR A 265 16.57 -12.09 -14.76
C THR A 265 15.91 -11.74 -13.43
N LEU A 266 15.43 -12.76 -12.72
CA LEU A 266 14.99 -12.69 -11.33
C LEU A 266 15.93 -13.46 -10.42
N SER A 267 16.35 -12.80 -9.35
CA SER A 267 17.25 -13.38 -8.37
C SER A 267 16.65 -13.28 -6.97
N LEU A 268 16.84 -14.32 -6.18
CA LEU A 268 16.47 -14.42 -4.77
C LEU A 268 17.75 -14.49 -3.94
N SER A 269 17.83 -13.73 -2.84
CA SER A 269 18.91 -13.84 -1.86
C SER A 269 18.32 -13.85 -0.46
N ASP A 270 18.92 -14.64 0.42
CA ASP A 270 18.72 -14.47 1.86
C ASP A 270 19.66 -13.34 2.33
N LEU A 271 19.17 -12.44 3.20
CA LEU A 271 19.98 -11.39 3.83
C LEU A 271 20.64 -11.84 5.14
N SER A 272 20.07 -12.88 5.77
CA SER A 272 20.52 -13.41 7.06
C SER A 272 21.65 -14.44 6.91
N SER A 273 21.73 -15.08 5.74
CA SER A 273 22.74 -16.10 5.41
C SER A 273 23.76 -15.54 4.43
N ASP A 274 25.04 -15.81 4.66
CA ASP A 274 26.17 -15.42 3.80
C ASP A 274 26.25 -16.26 2.50
N GLN A 275 25.14 -16.90 2.07
CA GLN A 275 25.13 -17.82 0.93
C GLN A 275 23.97 -17.67 -0.08
N ARG A 276 24.44 -17.64 -1.34
CA ARG A 276 23.85 -17.96 -2.65
C ARG A 276 22.60 -17.20 -3.08
N VAL A 277 22.85 -16.21 -3.93
CA VAL A 277 21.86 -15.69 -4.88
C VAL A 277 21.38 -16.84 -5.78
N VAL A 278 20.08 -17.14 -5.71
CA VAL A 278 19.42 -18.14 -6.56
C VAL A 278 18.75 -17.43 -7.73
N LEU A 279 19.03 -17.87 -8.95
CA LEU A 279 18.31 -17.40 -10.14
C LEU A 279 16.95 -18.11 -10.20
N LEU A 280 15.85 -17.38 -9.97
CA LEU A 280 14.47 -17.91 -10.03
C LEU A 280 14.00 -18.18 -11.47
N GLY A 281 14.61 -17.50 -12.43
CA GLY A 281 14.30 -17.65 -13.84
C GLY A 281 14.77 -16.45 -14.65
N SER A 282 14.79 -16.63 -15.96
CA SER A 282 15.10 -15.56 -16.91
C SER A 282 13.99 -15.50 -17.96
N THR A 283 13.36 -14.34 -18.05
CA THR A 283 12.40 -14.01 -19.10
C THR A 283 13.22 -13.38 -20.23
N PHE A 284 14.02 -14.21 -20.92
CA PHE A 284 15.18 -13.81 -21.74
C PHE A 284 14.94 -12.76 -22.84
N SER A 285 13.70 -12.32 -23.11
CA SER A 285 13.40 -11.34 -24.16
C SER A 285 12.96 -9.95 -23.66
N ALA A 286 12.71 -9.76 -22.36
CA ALA A 286 12.18 -8.49 -21.86
C ALA A 286 12.66 -8.14 -20.45
N GLY A 287 13.11 -6.90 -20.27
CA GLY A 287 13.56 -6.40 -18.98
C GLY A 287 12.43 -6.34 -17.95
N ILE A 288 12.74 -6.65 -16.71
CA ILE A 288 11.77 -6.58 -15.61
C ILE A 288 11.67 -5.13 -15.17
N LYS A 289 10.45 -4.64 -14.95
CA LYS A 289 10.20 -3.25 -14.55
C LYS A 289 9.58 -3.13 -13.17
N THR A 290 8.83 -4.12 -12.73
CA THR A 290 8.12 -4.10 -11.45
C THR A 290 8.06 -5.49 -10.83
N LEU A 291 8.03 -5.53 -9.50
CA LEU A 291 8.01 -6.73 -8.68
C LEU A 291 7.07 -6.55 -7.50
N CYS A 292 6.35 -7.63 -7.18
CA CYS A 292 5.47 -7.70 -6.02
C CYS A 292 5.51 -9.10 -5.40
N PHE A 293 5.65 -9.17 -4.07
CA PHE A 293 5.60 -10.42 -3.31
C PHE A 293 4.34 -10.45 -2.46
N ASN A 294 3.61 -11.55 -2.51
CA ASN A 294 2.44 -11.80 -1.66
C ASN A 294 2.79 -12.77 -0.53
N PRO A 295 2.78 -12.33 0.75
CA PRO A 295 3.08 -13.20 1.88
C PRO A 295 2.03 -14.28 2.13
N SER A 296 0.76 -14.02 1.78
CA SER A 296 -0.34 -14.96 2.04
C SER A 296 -0.30 -16.20 1.14
N SER A 297 0.01 -16.00 -0.16
CA SER A 297 0.19 -17.09 -1.12
C SER A 297 1.64 -17.54 -1.29
N TYR A 298 2.60 -16.78 -0.76
CA TYR A 298 4.05 -16.96 -0.96
C TYR A 298 4.48 -16.87 -2.44
N MET A 299 3.71 -16.13 -3.24
CA MET A 299 3.94 -15.92 -4.66
C MET A 299 4.69 -14.61 -4.94
N VAL A 300 5.52 -14.64 -5.97
CA VAL A 300 6.17 -13.45 -6.56
C VAL A 300 5.60 -13.22 -7.94
N PHE A 301 5.26 -11.96 -8.23
CA PHE A 301 4.83 -11.49 -9.53
C PHE A 301 5.84 -10.51 -10.10
N ALA A 302 6.21 -10.68 -11.36
CA ALA A 302 7.09 -9.77 -12.08
C ALA A 302 6.42 -9.26 -13.35
N GLY A 303 6.54 -7.96 -13.61
CA GLY A 303 6.04 -7.32 -14.83
C GLY A 303 7.18 -6.86 -15.73
N SER A 304 7.08 -7.17 -17.03
CA SER A 304 8.13 -6.90 -18.01
C SER A 304 7.88 -5.67 -18.88
N THR A 305 8.91 -5.22 -19.59
CA THR A 305 8.83 -4.17 -20.62
C THR A 305 8.07 -4.60 -21.87
N ALA A 306 7.92 -5.90 -22.11
CA ALA A 306 7.12 -6.43 -23.22
C ALA A 306 5.62 -6.58 -22.88
N GLY A 307 5.24 -6.30 -21.63
CA GLY A 307 3.85 -6.40 -21.17
C GLY A 307 3.46 -7.77 -20.61
N ASN A 308 4.43 -8.66 -20.42
CA ASN A 308 4.22 -9.95 -19.76
C ASN A 308 4.19 -9.77 -18.25
N VAL A 309 3.35 -10.57 -17.60
CA VAL A 309 3.36 -10.77 -16.17
C VAL A 309 3.62 -12.25 -15.91
N SER A 310 4.55 -12.53 -15.03
CA SER A 310 4.95 -13.89 -14.68
C SER A 310 4.81 -14.11 -13.17
N CYS A 311 4.50 -15.34 -12.78
CA CYS A 311 4.30 -15.74 -11.40
C CYS A 311 5.22 -16.90 -11.00
N TRP A 312 5.77 -16.83 -9.79
CA TRP A 312 6.59 -17.87 -9.17
C TRP A 312 6.08 -18.17 -7.77
N ASP A 313 6.10 -19.45 -7.39
CA ASP A 313 5.95 -19.87 -6.00
C ASP A 313 7.34 -20.01 -5.39
N LEU A 314 7.67 -19.20 -4.38
CA LEU A 314 8.98 -19.25 -3.74
C LEU A 314 9.22 -20.56 -2.96
N ARG A 315 8.17 -21.33 -2.65
CA ARG A 315 8.31 -22.69 -2.07
C ARG A 315 8.80 -23.69 -3.10
N LYS A 316 8.55 -23.42 -4.39
CA LYS A 316 8.91 -24.27 -5.53
C LYS A 316 9.86 -23.50 -6.43
N THR A 317 11.06 -23.26 -5.90
CA THR A 317 12.08 -22.28 -6.33
C THR A 317 12.58 -22.38 -7.78
N ASN A 318 12.12 -23.35 -8.58
CA ASN A 318 12.70 -23.67 -9.89
C ASN A 318 11.76 -23.57 -11.10
N ARG A 319 10.47 -23.22 -10.95
CA ARG A 319 9.56 -23.10 -12.11
C ARG A 319 8.60 -21.92 -12.00
N THR A 320 8.40 -21.24 -13.13
CA THR A 320 7.28 -20.32 -13.31
C THR A 320 5.97 -21.09 -13.19
N LEU A 321 5.01 -20.56 -12.43
CA LEU A 321 3.66 -21.11 -12.38
C LEU A 321 2.92 -20.79 -13.68
N TRP A 322 2.99 -19.54 -14.11
CA TRP A 322 2.41 -19.05 -15.35
C TRP A 322 3.14 -17.79 -15.82
N GLU A 323 3.04 -17.53 -17.12
CA GLU A 323 3.45 -16.29 -17.76
C GLU A 323 2.39 -15.90 -18.78
N THR A 324 1.81 -14.72 -18.61
CA THR A 324 0.70 -14.23 -19.45
C THR A 324 1.01 -12.83 -19.96
N ARG A 325 0.76 -12.59 -21.24
CA ARG A 325 0.84 -11.24 -21.81
C ARG A 325 -0.40 -10.43 -21.44
N VAL A 326 -0.34 -9.75 -20.30
CA VAL A 326 -1.45 -8.97 -19.73
C VAL A 326 -1.64 -7.64 -20.48
N SER A 327 -0.57 -7.04 -20.98
CA SER A 327 -0.58 -5.75 -21.68
C SER A 327 0.14 -5.85 -23.03
N PRO A 328 -0.31 -5.11 -24.07
CA PRO A 328 0.43 -5.04 -25.32
C PRO A 328 1.77 -4.30 -25.16
N ASN A 329 1.90 -3.46 -24.12
CA ASN A 329 3.04 -2.60 -23.86
C ASN A 329 3.58 -2.75 -22.42
N VAL A 330 4.64 -2.01 -22.09
CA VAL A 330 5.32 -1.96 -20.78
C VAL A 330 4.37 -1.95 -19.59
N VAL A 331 4.57 -2.88 -18.66
CA VAL A 331 3.95 -2.86 -17.33
C VAL A 331 4.84 -2.03 -16.40
N TYR A 332 4.33 -0.90 -15.90
CA TYR A 332 5.09 -0.02 -15.03
C TYR A 332 4.94 -0.37 -13.55
N SER A 333 3.75 -0.83 -13.16
CA SER A 333 3.45 -1.09 -11.75
C SER A 333 2.44 -2.19 -11.59
N MET A 334 2.65 -2.97 -10.54
CA MET A 334 1.75 -4.04 -10.11
C MET A 334 1.69 -4.08 -8.59
N HIS A 335 0.51 -4.38 -8.05
CA HIS A 335 0.31 -4.44 -6.61
C HIS A 335 -0.91 -5.31 -6.28
N HIS A 336 -0.90 -5.90 -5.08
CA HIS A 336 -1.99 -6.66 -4.51
C HIS A 336 -2.21 -6.16 -3.08
N LEU A 337 -3.35 -6.50 -2.48
CA LEU A 337 -3.57 -6.27 -1.06
C LEU A 337 -2.91 -7.42 -0.27
N ARG A 338 -2.14 -7.13 0.79
CA ARG A 338 -1.30 -8.12 1.51
C ARG A 338 -1.96 -9.46 1.86
N ASN A 339 -3.26 -9.46 2.15
CA ASN A 339 -4.03 -10.65 2.54
C ASN A 339 -4.90 -11.21 1.40
N ASP A 340 -4.90 -10.58 0.23
CA ASP A 340 -5.65 -11.05 -0.93
C ASP A 340 -4.80 -12.02 -1.75
N THR A 341 -5.30 -13.24 -1.90
CA THR A 341 -4.69 -14.32 -2.69
C THR A 341 -5.28 -14.43 -4.09
N SER A 342 -6.31 -13.64 -4.42
CA SER A 342 -7.11 -13.81 -5.62
C SER A 342 -6.82 -12.75 -6.69
N THR A 343 -6.68 -11.47 -6.32
CA THR A 343 -6.58 -10.39 -7.31
C THR A 343 -5.23 -9.68 -7.32
N LEU A 344 -4.73 -9.43 -8.53
CA LEU A 344 -3.54 -8.65 -8.80
C LEU A 344 -3.93 -7.47 -9.68
N VAL A 345 -3.53 -6.26 -9.31
CA VAL A 345 -3.81 -5.07 -10.10
C VAL A 345 -2.56 -4.65 -10.86
N VAL A 346 -2.70 -4.44 -12.16
CA VAL A 346 -1.60 -4.16 -13.09
C VAL A 346 -1.90 -2.87 -13.87
N GLY A 347 -0.89 -2.03 -14.04
CA GLY A 347 -0.97 -0.79 -14.80
C GLY A 347 0.29 -0.55 -15.62
N GLY A 348 0.13 0.02 -16.81
CA GLY A 348 1.21 0.20 -17.76
C GLY A 348 1.09 1.48 -18.57
N ILE A 349 1.94 1.55 -19.60
CA ILE A 349 2.05 2.70 -20.51
C ILE A 349 0.80 2.92 -21.36
N ASP A 350 -0.03 1.89 -21.55
CA ASP A 350 -1.27 1.99 -22.31
C ASP A 350 -2.40 2.71 -21.56
N GLY A 351 -2.24 2.92 -20.25
CA GLY A 351 -3.17 3.64 -19.38
C GLY A 351 -4.39 2.83 -18.94
N VAL A 352 -4.40 1.52 -19.20
CA VAL A 352 -5.50 0.63 -18.81
C VAL A 352 -5.19 -0.05 -17.49
N LEU A 353 -6.07 0.09 -16.52
CA LEU A 353 -5.98 -0.61 -15.24
C LEU A 353 -6.55 -2.02 -15.40
N ARG A 354 -5.75 -3.04 -15.12
CA ARG A 354 -6.13 -4.44 -15.27
C ARG A 354 -6.21 -5.13 -13.92
N ILE A 355 -7.23 -5.96 -13.74
CA ILE A 355 -7.38 -6.86 -12.61
C ILE A 355 -7.16 -8.27 -13.15
N VAL A 356 -6.17 -8.95 -12.59
CA VAL A 356 -5.67 -10.26 -13.03
C VAL A 356 -5.88 -11.25 -11.89
N ASP A 357 -6.24 -12.48 -12.22
CA ASP A 357 -6.28 -13.57 -11.24
C ASP A 357 -4.84 -13.98 -10.87
N GLN A 358 -4.52 -14.00 -9.58
CA GLN A 358 -3.19 -14.38 -9.10
C GLN A 358 -2.83 -15.85 -9.40
N VAL A 359 -3.82 -16.74 -9.45
CA VAL A 359 -3.62 -18.18 -9.59
C VAL A 359 -3.49 -18.57 -11.07
N THR A 360 -4.36 -18.05 -11.93
CA THR A 360 -4.40 -18.42 -13.36
C THR A 360 -3.62 -17.47 -14.25
N GLY A 361 -3.41 -16.22 -13.82
CA GLY A 361 -2.82 -15.16 -14.64
C GLY A 361 -3.77 -14.58 -15.69
N GLU A 362 -5.05 -14.93 -15.65
CA GLU A 362 -6.06 -14.42 -16.59
C GLU A 362 -6.50 -13.00 -16.25
N VAL A 363 -6.77 -12.19 -17.28
CA VAL A 363 -7.24 -10.81 -17.11
C VAL A 363 -8.75 -10.80 -16.87
N ILE A 364 -9.17 -10.65 -15.62
CA ILE A 364 -10.58 -10.65 -15.22
C ILE A 364 -11.30 -9.38 -15.66
N SER A 365 -10.64 -8.21 -15.56
CA SER A 365 -11.27 -6.94 -15.93
C SER A 365 -10.26 -5.91 -16.40
N ARG A 366 -10.69 -5.10 -17.38
CA ARG A 366 -9.95 -3.95 -17.93
C ARG A 366 -10.75 -2.68 -17.67
N CYS A 367 -10.12 -1.66 -17.11
CA CYS A 367 -10.77 -0.44 -16.67
C CYS A 367 -10.03 0.81 -17.19
N ILE A 368 -10.78 1.78 -17.69
CA ILE A 368 -10.30 3.13 -18.01
C ILE A 368 -11.19 4.19 -17.36
N MET A 369 -10.71 5.43 -17.38
CA MET A 369 -11.54 6.57 -16.98
C MET A 369 -12.47 6.96 -18.12
N ASP A 370 -13.69 7.33 -17.77
CA ASP A 370 -14.55 8.08 -18.67
C ASP A 370 -14.06 9.53 -18.77
N ASP A 371 -14.25 10.16 -19.93
CA ASP A 371 -13.89 11.56 -20.17
C ASP A 371 -14.85 12.53 -19.46
N ARG A 372 -16.05 12.07 -19.11
CA ARG A 372 -17.05 12.88 -18.41
C ARG A 372 -16.68 13.06 -16.93
N SER A 373 -16.30 14.29 -16.55
CA SER A 373 -16.04 14.68 -15.17
C SER A 373 -17.23 15.39 -14.52
N THR A 374 -17.43 15.13 -13.24
CA THR A 374 -18.35 15.83 -12.35
C THR A 374 -17.53 16.45 -11.22
N VAL A 375 -17.62 17.77 -11.02
CA VAL A 375 -16.89 18.42 -9.92
C VAL A 375 -17.66 18.13 -8.63
N LEU A 376 -17.03 17.41 -7.69
CA LEU A 376 -17.69 17.02 -6.43
C LEU A 376 -17.51 18.07 -5.34
N HIS A 377 -16.31 18.66 -5.25
CA HIS A 377 -15.98 19.55 -4.14
C HIS A 377 -14.85 20.50 -4.54
N ARG A 378 -14.99 21.78 -4.17
CA ARG A 378 -13.94 22.79 -4.26
C ARG A 378 -13.65 23.29 -2.86
N SER A 379 -12.53 22.89 -2.26
CA SER A 379 -12.06 23.44 -0.99
C SER A 379 -10.83 24.30 -1.20
N THR A 380 -10.83 25.49 -0.61
CA THR A 380 -9.62 26.26 -0.35
C THR A 380 -9.01 25.77 0.96
N GLU A 381 -7.93 25.01 0.86
CA GLU A 381 -7.15 24.58 2.02
C GLU A 381 -5.91 25.48 2.19
N ARG A 382 -5.20 25.36 3.33
CA ARG A 382 -3.99 26.15 3.63
C ARG A 382 -2.91 26.10 2.53
N PHE A 383 -2.98 25.13 1.63
CA PHE A 383 -1.97 24.82 0.63
C PHE A 383 -2.49 24.94 -0.83
N GLY A 384 -3.66 25.57 -1.03
CA GLY A 384 -4.24 25.85 -2.34
C GLY A 384 -5.69 25.38 -2.50
N THR A 385 -6.28 25.67 -3.66
CA THR A 385 -7.62 25.18 -4.02
C THR A 385 -7.52 23.73 -4.48
N VAL A 386 -8.02 22.79 -3.68
CA VAL A 386 -8.17 21.38 -4.08
C VAL A 386 -9.53 21.24 -4.77
N GLN A 387 -9.49 21.12 -6.09
CA GLN A 387 -10.67 20.73 -6.87
C GLN A 387 -10.69 19.20 -6.95
N ILE A 388 -11.72 18.61 -6.34
CA ILE A 388 -11.97 17.17 -6.38
C ILE A 388 -13.00 16.91 -7.47
N GLU A 389 -12.58 16.15 -8.47
CA GLU A 389 -13.41 15.69 -9.58
C GLU A 389 -13.72 14.21 -9.41
N SER A 390 -14.93 13.81 -9.79
CA SER A 390 -15.33 12.42 -9.92
C SER A 390 -15.64 12.11 -11.37
N ARG A 391 -15.01 11.05 -11.86
CA ARG A 391 -15.25 10.48 -13.19
C ARG A 391 -15.82 9.09 -13.02
N LYS A 392 -16.63 8.64 -13.97
CA LYS A 392 -17.10 7.25 -13.98
C LYS A 392 -15.97 6.34 -14.48
N LEU A 393 -15.94 5.12 -13.94
CA LEU A 393 -15.11 4.05 -14.48
C LEU A 393 -15.84 3.45 -15.69
N LYS A 394 -15.13 3.26 -16.80
CA LYS A 394 -15.60 2.48 -17.94
C LYS A 394 -14.82 1.17 -18.01
N ARG A 395 -15.54 0.04 -17.97
CA ARG A 395 -14.97 -1.29 -18.20
C ARG A 395 -14.89 -1.55 -19.70
N ILE A 396 -13.82 -2.21 -20.12
CA ILE A 396 -13.49 -2.49 -21.52
C ILE A 396 -13.57 -4.00 -21.73
N SER A 397 -14.10 -4.43 -22.87
CA SER A 397 -14.10 -5.84 -23.29
C SER A 397 -12.71 -6.29 -23.78
N GLU A 398 -12.50 -7.58 -23.97
CA GLU A 398 -11.24 -8.07 -24.58
C GLU A 398 -11.08 -7.58 -26.03
N ASP A 399 -12.18 -7.47 -26.77
CA ASP A 399 -12.19 -7.14 -28.20
C ASP A 399 -12.02 -5.64 -28.51
N ASP A 400 -12.13 -4.79 -27.48
CA ASP A 400 -12.06 -3.35 -27.65
C ASP A 400 -10.63 -2.92 -28.04
N ARG A 401 -10.52 -2.19 -29.15
CA ARG A 401 -9.24 -1.70 -29.68
C ARG A 401 -8.72 -0.53 -28.85
N ILE A 402 -7.84 -0.82 -27.89
CA ILE A 402 -7.20 0.16 -26.98
C ILE A 402 -6.52 1.30 -27.77
N ASP A 403 -5.96 1.01 -28.94
CA ASP A 403 -5.25 2.00 -29.76
C ASP A 403 -6.15 3.13 -30.28
N LEU A 404 -7.44 2.84 -30.49
CA LEU A 404 -8.42 3.82 -30.98
C LEU A 404 -8.97 4.72 -29.85
N MET A 405 -8.71 4.38 -28.59
CA MET A 405 -9.24 5.13 -27.46
C MET A 405 -8.43 6.43 -27.21
N PRO A 406 -9.10 7.55 -26.88
CA PRO A 406 -8.44 8.83 -26.60
C PRO A 406 -7.41 8.73 -25.49
N ARG A 407 -6.20 9.26 -25.69
CA ARG A 407 -5.15 9.24 -24.64
C ARG A 407 -5.54 9.99 -23.36
N ALA A 408 -6.49 10.92 -23.45
CA ALA A 408 -7.02 11.64 -22.29
C ALA A 408 -7.80 10.74 -21.31
N SER A 409 -8.46 9.69 -21.83
CA SER A 409 -9.23 8.73 -21.04
C SER A 409 -8.35 7.61 -20.47
N ARG A 410 -7.17 7.41 -21.06
CA ARG A 410 -6.15 6.41 -20.68
C ARG A 410 -4.75 7.00 -20.51
N PRO A 411 -4.55 7.95 -19.58
CA PRO A 411 -3.22 8.44 -19.28
C PRO A 411 -2.38 7.30 -18.70
N GLN A 412 -1.09 7.26 -19.04
CA GLN A 412 -0.16 6.20 -18.67
C GLN A 412 -0.17 5.99 -17.15
N ILE A 413 -0.26 4.75 -16.67
CA ILE A 413 -0.22 4.46 -15.23
C ILE A 413 1.23 4.22 -14.85
N THR A 414 1.88 5.20 -14.22
CA THR A 414 3.30 5.09 -13.85
C THR A 414 3.52 4.31 -12.56
N CYS A 415 2.57 4.42 -11.63
CA CYS A 415 2.58 3.69 -10.37
C CYS A 415 1.15 3.47 -9.89
N LEU A 416 0.95 2.37 -9.17
CA LEU A 416 -0.31 2.07 -8.52
C LEU A 416 -0.08 1.44 -7.15
N ALA A 417 -1.06 1.63 -6.27
CA ALA A 417 -1.14 0.97 -4.98
C ALA A 417 -2.58 0.51 -4.71
N VAL A 418 -2.73 -0.69 -4.17
CA VAL A 418 -4.04 -1.31 -3.89
C VAL A 418 -4.35 -1.16 -2.42
N GLY A 419 -5.58 -0.76 -2.14
CA GLY A 419 -6.18 -0.75 -0.82
C GLY A 419 -7.51 -1.48 -0.82
N MET A 420 -8.08 -1.63 0.37
CA MET A 420 -9.41 -2.22 0.50
C MET A 420 -10.43 -1.47 -0.37
N GLU A 421 -11.00 -2.18 -1.33
CA GLU A 421 -12.00 -1.70 -2.31
C GLU A 421 -11.57 -0.44 -3.09
N LYS A 422 -10.27 -0.17 -3.17
CA LYS A 422 -9.74 1.00 -3.85
C LYS A 422 -8.39 0.78 -4.48
N VAL A 423 -8.14 1.47 -5.58
CA VAL A 423 -6.82 1.51 -6.22
C VAL A 423 -6.41 2.96 -6.35
N VAL A 424 -5.17 3.27 -6.03
CA VAL A 424 -4.58 4.59 -6.21
C VAL A 424 -3.62 4.52 -7.38
N THR A 425 -3.69 5.49 -8.30
CA THR A 425 -2.81 5.55 -9.46
C THR A 425 -2.23 6.94 -9.67
N THR A 426 -1.02 6.98 -10.20
CA THR A 426 -0.31 8.20 -10.65
C THR A 426 0.04 8.08 -12.12
N HIS A 427 0.08 9.21 -12.84
CA HIS A 427 0.08 9.20 -14.30
C HIS A 427 1.03 10.20 -14.97
N ASN A 428 2.15 10.55 -14.31
CA ASN A 428 3.06 11.62 -14.76
C ASN A 428 2.34 12.96 -15.01
N ASP A 429 1.20 13.17 -14.36
CA ASP A 429 0.45 14.42 -14.35
C ASP A 429 0.34 14.94 -12.91
N LYS A 430 -0.22 16.14 -12.77
CA LYS A 430 -0.34 16.82 -11.47
C LYS A 430 -1.36 16.18 -10.54
N HIS A 431 -2.07 15.15 -11.00
CA HIS A 431 -3.23 14.60 -10.34
C HIS A 431 -2.93 13.25 -9.70
N ILE A 432 -3.60 13.02 -8.58
CA ILE A 432 -3.68 11.72 -7.94
C ILE A 432 -5.09 11.20 -8.21
N ARG A 433 -5.19 9.92 -8.56
CA ARG A 433 -6.46 9.27 -8.86
C ARG A 433 -6.70 8.12 -7.90
N VAL A 434 -7.89 8.08 -7.32
CA VAL A 434 -8.36 6.99 -6.45
C VAL A 434 -9.60 6.38 -7.09
N TRP A 435 -9.43 5.17 -7.61
CA TRP A 435 -10.48 4.32 -8.11
C TRP A 435 -11.18 3.69 -6.90
N LYS A 436 -12.40 4.12 -6.60
CA LYS A 436 -13.21 3.55 -5.53
C LYS A 436 -14.25 2.60 -6.14
N PHE A 437 -14.18 1.33 -5.75
CA PHE A 437 -15.12 0.30 -6.17
C PHE A 437 -16.19 0.21 -5.08
N ARG A 438 -17.32 0.87 -5.29
CA ARG A 438 -18.42 0.94 -4.31
C ARG A 438 -19.49 -0.05 -4.72
N LYS A 439 -20.15 -0.65 -3.74
CA LYS A 439 -21.47 -1.24 -3.94
C LYS A 439 -22.53 -0.15 -3.98
#